data_AF-A0A954S4S0-F1
#
_entry.id   AF-A0A954S4S0-F1
#
_cell.length_a   1.000
_cell.length_b   1.000
_cell.length_c   1.000
_cell.angle_alpha   90.00
_cell.angle_beta   90.00
_cell.angle_gamma   90.00
#
_symmetry.space_group_name_H-M   'P 1'
#
loop_
_entity.id
_entity.type
_entity.pdbx_description
1 polymer ?
#
loop_
_entity_poly.entity_id
_entity_poly.type
_entity_poly.pdbx_seq_one_letter_code
_entity_poly.pdbx_strand_id
1 'polypeptide(L)'
;PGDTIVLPVDAGGLDVFGHKPDASPMDIGDIAHLQTRNQAILRFTNSSLYSTATREAAELLSQLCDEPEADFDLREVSDALREAAEHSNIPYLAEIVERLSQRPTISRHPFRGLIFRGSKRAPSQKWKPVETFTTEDDSASHAHPATISAHSKGVAERVEHYALACGLDSEIARDMKLAGYLHDLGKADGRFQTLLQGGRPVTFGEPLAKSLAAPITREQAEIVRSRSGLPTGFRHELVSIRLIESAPELLGEARDPEVILHLIGAHHGRCRPFAPIVKDETPQEVHYCYDSLDLRCSSATGLERVDSGVAERFWNLVNCHGWWGLAYLEAIFRLADHRQSEEEQSGSSKEFPQHAEAWK
;
A
#
# COMPACT_ATOMS: atom_id res chain seq x y z
N PRO A 1 15.51 -16.29 -11.00
CA PRO A 1 14.84 -15.04 -10.54
C PRO A 1 15.46 -14.59 -9.21
N GLY A 2 16.09 -13.41 -9.16
CA GLY A 2 16.87 -12.96 -8.01
C GLY A 2 18.37 -12.82 -8.27
N ASP A 3 18.86 -13.19 -9.46
CA ASP A 3 20.25 -12.95 -9.83
C ASP A 3 20.44 -11.47 -10.20
N THR A 4 21.42 -10.82 -9.56
CA THR A 4 21.89 -9.49 -9.98
C THR A 4 22.91 -9.69 -11.09
N ILE A 5 22.51 -9.38 -12.32
CA ILE A 5 23.39 -9.46 -13.49
C ILE A 5 23.96 -8.07 -13.74
N VAL A 6 25.28 -7.92 -13.57
CA VAL A 6 26.00 -6.71 -13.94
C VAL A 6 26.38 -6.83 -15.42
N LEU A 7 25.69 -6.09 -16.28
CA LEU A 7 25.96 -6.03 -17.71
C LEU A 7 26.84 -4.80 -18.03
N PRO A 8 27.84 -4.94 -18.92
CA PRO A 8 28.60 -3.79 -19.37
C PRO A 8 27.71 -2.91 -20.28
N VAL A 9 27.91 -1.59 -20.24
CA VAL A 9 27.02 -0.58 -20.87
C VAL A 9 26.93 -0.76 -22.40
N ASP A 10 27.97 -1.32 -23.00
CA ASP A 10 28.06 -1.67 -24.42
C ASP A 10 27.24 -2.91 -24.82
N ALA A 11 26.73 -3.69 -23.87
CA ALA A 11 25.84 -4.82 -24.13
C ALA A 11 24.45 -4.40 -24.67
N GLY A 12 24.10 -3.11 -24.59
CA GLY A 12 22.83 -2.59 -25.08
C GLY A 12 21.63 -3.08 -24.26
N GLY A 13 20.41 -3.02 -24.83
CA GLY A 13 19.20 -3.54 -24.18
C GLY A 13 18.81 -2.80 -22.89
N LEU A 14 19.23 -1.55 -22.72
CA LEU A 14 18.91 -0.70 -21.57
C LEU A 14 18.48 0.69 -22.07
N ASP A 15 17.39 1.24 -21.55
CA ASP A 15 17.02 2.65 -21.70
C ASP A 15 17.01 3.38 -20.35
N VAL A 16 16.58 4.65 -20.32
CA VAL A 16 16.57 5.48 -19.10
C VAL A 16 15.71 4.89 -17.97
N PHE A 17 14.89 3.87 -18.24
CA PHE A 17 14.03 3.18 -17.27
C PHE A 17 14.49 1.74 -16.96
N GLY A 18 15.57 1.23 -17.56
CA GLY A 18 16.12 -0.10 -17.29
C GLY A 18 16.14 -1.02 -18.52
N HIS A 19 16.02 -2.34 -18.29
CA HIS A 19 16.16 -3.36 -19.35
C HIS A 19 15.05 -3.24 -20.41
N LYS A 20 15.47 -3.08 -21.67
CA LYS A 20 14.66 -3.05 -22.88
C LYS A 20 14.91 -4.34 -23.68
N PRO A 21 14.01 -5.34 -23.59
CA PRO A 21 14.12 -6.57 -24.38
C PRO A 21 14.11 -6.26 -25.88
N ASP A 22 14.81 -7.08 -26.68
CA ASP A 22 14.94 -6.93 -28.15
C ASP A 22 13.61 -7.09 -28.92
N ALA A 23 12.63 -7.77 -28.32
CA ALA A 23 11.26 -7.83 -28.86
C ALA A 23 10.47 -6.67 -28.27
N SER A 24 9.83 -5.84 -29.12
CA SER A 24 8.93 -4.76 -28.69
C SER A 24 7.82 -5.36 -27.81
N PRO A 25 7.95 -5.34 -26.47
CA PRO A 25 7.02 -6.04 -25.63
C PRO A 25 5.77 -5.18 -25.57
N MET A 26 4.64 -5.76 -25.97
CA MET A 26 3.34 -5.13 -25.79
C MET A 26 3.21 -4.73 -24.31
N ASP A 27 2.95 -3.44 -24.03
CA ASP A 27 2.71 -2.98 -22.66
C ASP A 27 1.43 -3.64 -22.14
N ILE A 28 1.58 -4.66 -21.30
CA ILE A 28 0.47 -5.40 -20.69
C ILE A 28 0.02 -4.80 -19.35
N GLY A 29 0.58 -3.67 -18.92
CA GLY A 29 0.29 -3.09 -17.61
C GLY A 29 -1.19 -2.74 -17.41
N ASP A 30 -1.88 -2.33 -18.47
CA ASP A 30 -3.32 -2.01 -18.42
C ASP A 30 -4.16 -3.28 -18.21
N ILE A 31 -3.78 -4.38 -18.89
CA ILE A 31 -4.40 -5.69 -18.76
C ILE A 31 -4.14 -6.27 -17.37
N ALA A 32 -2.89 -6.23 -16.91
CA ALA A 32 -2.50 -6.70 -15.58
C ALA A 32 -3.26 -5.93 -14.49
N HIS A 33 -3.44 -4.61 -14.65
CA HIS A 33 -4.25 -3.82 -13.74
C HIS A 33 -5.73 -4.21 -13.78
N LEU A 34 -6.30 -4.40 -14.97
CA LEU A 34 -7.69 -4.87 -15.11
C LEU A 34 -7.90 -6.24 -14.44
N GLN A 35 -6.96 -7.18 -14.64
CA GLN A 35 -7.04 -8.53 -14.06
C GLN A 35 -6.90 -8.52 -12.54
N THR A 36 -5.98 -7.71 -12.00
CA THR A 36 -5.67 -7.70 -10.56
C THR A 36 -6.62 -6.82 -9.75
N ARG A 37 -7.04 -5.67 -10.29
CA ARG A 37 -7.86 -4.67 -9.59
C ARG A 37 -9.32 -4.68 -10.01
N ASN A 38 -9.64 -5.37 -11.11
CA ASN A 38 -10.98 -5.39 -11.71
C ASN A 38 -11.53 -3.97 -11.95
N GLN A 39 -10.61 -3.07 -12.25
CA GLN A 39 -10.83 -1.65 -12.53
C GLN A 39 -10.16 -1.35 -13.88
N ALA A 40 -10.90 -0.72 -14.79
CA ALA A 40 -10.35 -0.32 -16.07
C ALA A 40 -9.39 0.86 -15.89
N ILE A 41 -8.17 0.69 -16.37
CA ILE A 41 -7.21 1.77 -16.59
C ILE A 41 -6.77 1.73 -18.05
N LEU A 42 -6.71 2.89 -18.68
CA LEU A 42 -6.14 3.03 -20.02
C LEU A 42 -5.08 4.12 -19.97
N ARG A 43 -3.80 3.73 -20.15
CA ARG A 43 -2.67 4.65 -20.25
C ARG A 43 -2.47 5.05 -21.70
N PHE A 44 -3.01 6.22 -22.04
CA PHE A 44 -2.92 6.78 -23.36
C PHE A 44 -1.60 7.55 -23.54
N THR A 45 -0.53 6.84 -23.93
CA THR A 45 0.85 7.37 -23.94
C THR A 45 1.65 7.12 -25.22
N ASN A 46 1.16 6.26 -26.13
CA ASN A 46 1.95 5.82 -27.28
C ASN A 46 1.15 5.71 -28.59
N SER A 47 1.83 6.05 -29.69
CA SER A 47 1.34 6.18 -31.08
C SER A 47 0.71 4.90 -31.67
N SER A 48 0.82 3.76 -31.00
CA SER A 48 0.32 2.48 -31.47
C SER A 48 -1.21 2.37 -31.46
N LEU A 49 -1.91 3.06 -30.55
CA LEU A 49 -3.38 3.12 -30.53
C LEU A 49 -3.98 3.93 -31.71
N TYR A 50 -3.18 4.83 -32.29
CA TYR A 50 -3.60 5.76 -33.34
C TYR A 50 -3.62 5.12 -34.72
N SER A 51 -2.75 4.11 -34.92
CA SER A 51 -2.58 3.47 -36.23
C SER A 51 -3.80 2.68 -36.71
N THR A 52 -4.77 2.44 -35.81
CA THR A 52 -5.97 1.63 -36.08
C THR A 52 -7.27 2.42 -35.95
N ALA A 53 -7.24 3.68 -35.50
CA ALA A 53 -8.42 4.52 -35.39
C ALA A 53 -8.77 5.16 -36.75
N THR A 54 -10.02 5.59 -36.93
CA THR A 54 -10.38 6.47 -38.05
C THR A 54 -9.60 7.78 -37.94
N ARG A 55 -9.46 8.50 -39.06
CA ARG A 55 -8.64 9.72 -39.12
C ARG A 55 -9.13 10.75 -38.10
N GLU A 56 -10.45 10.90 -37.98
CA GLU A 56 -11.10 11.85 -37.08
C GLU A 56 -10.87 11.49 -35.59
N ALA A 57 -11.03 10.21 -35.21
CA ALA A 57 -10.75 9.74 -33.86
C ALA A 57 -9.24 9.82 -33.53
N ALA A 58 -8.37 9.52 -34.49
CA ALA A 58 -6.92 9.62 -34.33
C ALA A 58 -6.46 11.08 -34.13
N GLU A 59 -7.05 12.03 -34.85
CA GLU A 59 -6.78 13.47 -34.71
C GLU A 59 -7.19 13.99 -33.34
N LEU A 60 -8.41 13.69 -32.88
CA LEU A 60 -8.89 14.09 -31.56
C LEU A 60 -8.03 13.50 -30.43
N LEU A 61 -7.71 12.22 -30.52
CA LEU A 61 -6.86 11.54 -29.55
C LEU A 61 -5.40 12.04 -29.60
N SER A 62 -4.89 12.48 -30.77
CA SER A 62 -3.55 13.09 -30.88
C SER A 62 -3.52 14.43 -30.18
N GLN A 63 -4.53 15.26 -30.42
CA GLN A 63 -4.65 16.56 -29.77
C GLN A 63 -4.73 16.42 -28.24
N LEU A 64 -5.47 15.42 -27.72
CA LEU A 64 -5.51 15.11 -26.29
C LEU A 64 -4.15 14.74 -25.69
N CYS A 65 -3.28 14.13 -26.49
CA CYS A 65 -1.94 13.72 -26.05
C CYS A 65 -0.95 14.88 -26.03
N ASP A 66 -1.03 15.74 -27.04
CA ASP A 66 -0.11 16.87 -27.24
C ASP A 66 -0.54 18.12 -26.45
N GLU A 67 -1.84 18.31 -26.25
CA GLU A 67 -2.44 19.47 -25.57
C GLU A 67 -3.42 19.04 -24.45
N PRO A 68 -2.94 18.43 -23.35
CA PRO A 68 -3.79 17.94 -22.26
C PRO A 68 -4.45 19.05 -21.40
N GLU A 69 -4.22 20.32 -21.74
CA GLU A 69 -4.83 21.52 -21.11
C GLU A 69 -6.08 22.01 -21.86
N ALA A 70 -6.34 21.50 -23.07
CA ALA A 70 -7.52 21.90 -23.83
C ALA A 70 -8.81 21.40 -23.17
N ASP A 71 -9.89 22.15 -23.35
CA ASP A 71 -11.21 21.79 -22.84
C ASP A 71 -11.83 20.79 -23.84
N PHE A 72 -12.15 19.58 -23.36
CA PHE A 72 -12.63 18.50 -24.22
C PHE A 72 -13.99 17.99 -23.72
N ASP A 73 -14.90 17.71 -24.64
CA ASP A 73 -16.13 17.00 -24.30
C ASP A 73 -15.80 15.53 -24.02
N LEU A 74 -15.96 15.11 -22.76
CA LEU A 74 -15.75 13.74 -22.31
C LEU A 74 -16.55 12.70 -23.10
N ARG A 75 -17.69 13.10 -23.70
CA ARG A 75 -18.47 12.23 -24.58
C ARG A 75 -17.75 11.97 -25.89
N GLU A 76 -17.25 13.02 -26.54
CA GLU A 76 -16.48 12.92 -27.79
C GLU A 76 -15.22 12.08 -27.59
N VAL A 77 -14.53 12.26 -26.45
CA VAL A 77 -13.36 11.44 -26.09
C VAL A 77 -13.76 9.98 -25.87
N SER A 78 -14.87 9.72 -25.18
CA SER A 78 -15.35 8.36 -24.95
C SER A 78 -15.79 7.65 -26.24
N ASP A 79 -16.39 8.37 -27.17
CA ASP A 79 -16.85 7.82 -28.45
C ASP A 79 -15.65 7.52 -29.35
N ALA A 80 -14.68 8.44 -29.43
CA ALA A 80 -13.42 8.21 -30.16
C ALA A 80 -12.62 7.03 -29.61
N LEU A 81 -12.59 6.83 -28.28
CA LEU A 81 -11.96 5.66 -27.66
C LEU A 81 -12.69 4.36 -28.00
N ARG A 82 -14.04 4.37 -28.04
CA ARG A 82 -14.84 3.19 -28.38
C ARG A 82 -14.62 2.80 -29.84
N GLU A 83 -14.63 3.79 -30.73
CA GLU A 83 -14.36 3.59 -32.15
C GLU A 83 -12.94 3.09 -32.41
N ALA A 84 -11.93 3.68 -31.75
CA ALA A 84 -10.55 3.22 -31.84
C ALA A 84 -10.39 1.77 -31.33
N ALA A 85 -11.15 1.39 -30.30
CA ALA A 85 -11.12 0.04 -29.74
C ALA A 85 -11.79 -1.01 -30.65
N GLU A 86 -12.85 -0.65 -31.38
CA GLU A 86 -13.51 -1.54 -32.35
C GLU A 86 -12.60 -1.95 -33.50
N HIS A 87 -11.72 -1.05 -33.93
CA HIS A 87 -10.83 -1.24 -35.07
C HIS A 87 -9.42 -1.70 -34.67
N SER A 88 -9.15 -1.83 -33.36
CA SER A 88 -7.83 -2.19 -32.85
C SER A 88 -7.61 -3.70 -32.84
N ASN A 89 -6.39 -4.10 -33.20
CA ASN A 89 -5.90 -5.48 -33.03
C ASN A 89 -5.32 -5.73 -31.62
N ILE A 90 -5.38 -4.75 -30.72
CA ILE A 90 -4.87 -4.91 -29.35
C ILE A 90 -5.88 -5.76 -28.56
N PRO A 91 -5.48 -6.96 -28.11
CA PRO A 91 -6.35 -7.78 -27.28
C PRO A 91 -6.78 -6.99 -26.04
N TYR A 92 -8.04 -7.13 -25.62
CA TYR A 92 -8.63 -6.52 -24.42
C TYR A 92 -8.91 -5.01 -24.44
N LEU A 93 -8.52 -4.25 -25.48
CA LEU A 93 -8.79 -2.80 -25.53
C LEU A 93 -10.29 -2.49 -25.52
N ALA A 94 -11.09 -3.23 -26.29
CA ALA A 94 -12.55 -3.11 -26.29
C ALA A 94 -13.16 -3.36 -24.90
N GLU A 95 -12.65 -4.36 -24.17
CA GLU A 95 -13.10 -4.67 -22.81
C GLU A 95 -12.72 -3.57 -21.82
N ILE A 96 -11.51 -3.00 -21.92
CA ILE A 96 -11.07 -1.88 -21.09
C ILE A 96 -11.96 -0.66 -21.34
N VAL A 97 -12.18 -0.29 -22.62
CA VAL A 97 -12.99 0.87 -23.00
C VAL A 97 -14.46 0.71 -22.62
N GLU A 98 -15.04 -0.49 -22.79
CA GLU A 98 -16.40 -0.77 -22.34
C GLU A 98 -16.55 -0.58 -20.82
N ARG A 99 -15.52 -0.96 -20.06
CA ARG A 99 -15.50 -0.86 -18.59
C ARG A 99 -15.11 0.53 -18.07
N LEU A 100 -14.57 1.42 -18.90
CA LEU A 100 -14.46 2.83 -18.53
C LEU A 100 -15.89 3.37 -18.34
N SER A 101 -16.16 3.93 -17.15
CA SER A 101 -17.47 4.54 -16.88
C SER A 101 -17.74 5.64 -17.90
N GLN A 102 -19.02 5.95 -18.19
CA GLN A 102 -19.42 7.11 -19.03
C GLN A 102 -18.78 8.44 -18.60
N ARG A 103 -18.26 8.50 -17.37
CA ARG A 103 -17.42 9.58 -16.84
C ARG A 103 -16.18 8.95 -16.20
N PRO A 104 -15.06 8.75 -16.92
CA PRO A 104 -13.83 8.29 -16.31
C PRO A 104 -13.18 9.42 -15.49
N THR A 105 -12.40 9.08 -14.48
CA THR A 105 -11.46 10.03 -13.89
C THR A 105 -10.25 10.12 -14.79
N ILE A 106 -9.88 11.33 -15.20
CA ILE A 106 -8.76 11.58 -16.09
C ILE A 106 -7.62 12.21 -15.29
N SER A 107 -6.41 11.72 -15.50
CA SER A 107 -5.20 12.29 -14.91
C SER A 107 -4.09 12.36 -15.95
N ARG A 108 -3.14 13.28 -15.77
CA ARG A 108 -1.99 13.39 -16.67
C ARG A 108 -1.05 12.23 -16.47
N HIS A 109 -0.54 11.69 -17.58
CA HIS A 109 0.56 10.74 -17.49
C HIS A 109 1.86 11.50 -17.11
N PRO A 110 2.72 10.97 -16.23
CA PRO A 110 3.95 11.65 -15.79
C PRO A 110 4.96 11.98 -16.90
N PHE A 111 4.78 11.42 -18.10
CA PHE A 111 5.65 11.66 -19.26
C PHE A 111 4.91 12.41 -20.37
N ARG A 112 4.02 11.72 -21.11
CA ARG A 112 3.15 12.31 -22.13
C ARG A 112 1.79 11.62 -22.17
N GLY A 113 0.74 12.36 -22.50
CA GLY A 113 -0.62 11.84 -22.66
C GLY A 113 -1.45 11.75 -21.37
N LEU A 114 -2.48 10.90 -21.41
CA LEU A 114 -3.54 10.86 -20.40
C LEU A 114 -3.72 9.46 -19.81
N ILE A 115 -4.26 9.41 -18.60
CA ILE A 115 -4.64 8.17 -17.93
C ILE A 115 -6.14 8.24 -17.62
N PHE A 116 -6.91 7.35 -18.23
CA PHE A 116 -8.33 7.18 -17.95
C PHE A 116 -8.51 6.09 -16.92
N ARG A 117 -9.29 6.38 -15.87
CA ARG A 117 -9.63 5.42 -14.80
C ARG A 117 -11.13 5.27 -14.69
N GLY A 118 -11.62 4.04 -14.77
CA GLY A 118 -13.00 3.72 -14.49
C GLY A 118 -13.31 3.85 -13.00
N SER A 119 -14.47 4.41 -12.67
CA SER A 119 -14.91 4.63 -11.27
C SER A 119 -15.50 3.38 -10.60
N LYS A 120 -15.83 2.33 -11.35
CA LYS A 120 -16.50 1.13 -10.84
C LYS A 120 -15.57 -0.09 -10.89
N ARG A 121 -15.48 -0.81 -9.77
CA ARG A 121 -15.03 -2.22 -9.76
C ARG A 121 -16.20 -3.05 -10.32
N ALA A 122 -16.07 -3.63 -11.50
CA ALA A 122 -17.16 -4.43 -12.08
C ALA A 122 -17.30 -5.73 -11.26
N PRO A 123 -18.49 -6.20 -10.85
CA PRO A 123 -18.61 -7.53 -10.26
C PRO A 123 -18.38 -8.58 -11.34
N SER A 124 -17.16 -9.12 -11.46
CA SER A 124 -16.85 -10.16 -12.44
C SER A 124 -16.88 -11.53 -11.74
N GLN A 125 -17.72 -12.44 -12.22
CA GLN A 125 -17.76 -13.85 -11.79
C GLN A 125 -16.60 -14.69 -12.36
N LYS A 126 -15.87 -14.19 -13.37
CA LYS A 126 -14.83 -14.95 -14.08
C LYS A 126 -13.47 -14.93 -13.39
N TRP A 127 -13.23 -13.92 -12.55
CA TRP A 127 -11.96 -13.74 -11.86
C TRP A 127 -12.29 -13.59 -10.39
N LYS A 128 -11.87 -14.55 -9.56
CA LYS A 128 -11.81 -14.28 -8.12
C LYS A 128 -10.94 -13.03 -7.99
N PRO A 129 -11.46 -11.91 -7.46
CA PRO A 129 -10.59 -10.79 -7.19
C PRO A 129 -9.44 -11.33 -6.35
N VAL A 130 -8.21 -11.18 -6.83
CA VAL A 130 -7.07 -11.24 -5.91
C VAL A 130 -7.38 -10.13 -4.93
N GLU A 131 -7.61 -10.50 -3.66
CA GLU A 131 -8.04 -9.56 -2.64
C GLU A 131 -7.15 -8.32 -2.71
N THR A 132 -7.81 -7.18 -2.80
CA THR A 132 -7.23 -5.93 -3.25
C THR A 132 -6.06 -5.54 -2.37
N PHE A 133 -4.86 -5.44 -2.96
CA PHE A 133 -3.66 -4.81 -2.38
C PHE A 133 -3.90 -3.29 -2.19
N THR A 134 -4.77 -2.87 -1.29
CA THR A 134 -4.99 -1.46 -0.95
C THR A 134 -4.54 -1.23 0.48
N THR A 135 -3.52 -0.38 0.65
CA THR A 135 -2.87 -0.05 1.94
C THR A 135 -3.73 0.77 2.90
N GLU A 136 -4.93 1.17 2.47
CA GLU A 136 -5.81 2.10 3.20
C GLU A 136 -7.16 1.46 3.57
N ASP A 137 -7.34 0.16 3.33
CA ASP A 137 -8.64 -0.49 3.50
C ASP A 137 -8.64 -1.37 4.76
N ASP A 138 -8.80 -0.74 5.92
CA ASP A 138 -9.31 -1.36 7.14
C ASP A 138 -10.82 -1.70 6.98
N SER A 139 -11.23 -2.19 5.81
CA SER A 139 -12.62 -2.59 5.61
C SER A 139 -12.90 -3.83 6.44
N ALA A 140 -13.95 -3.71 7.24
CA ALA A 140 -14.50 -4.77 8.06
C ALA A 140 -15.14 -5.84 7.15
N SER A 141 -14.34 -6.79 6.69
CA SER A 141 -14.80 -8.09 6.26
C SER A 141 -14.71 -9.05 7.45
N HIS A 142 -15.69 -9.96 7.56
CA HIS A 142 -15.87 -10.97 8.62
C HIS A 142 -14.54 -11.44 9.24
N ALA A 143 -14.09 -10.76 10.29
CA ALA A 143 -12.83 -11.06 10.96
C ALA A 143 -13.11 -11.70 12.31
N HIS A 144 -12.33 -12.71 12.66
CA HIS A 144 -12.21 -13.10 14.05
C HIS A 144 -11.47 -11.99 14.80
N PRO A 145 -11.90 -11.60 16.01
CA PRO A 145 -11.19 -10.58 16.79
C PRO A 145 -9.76 -11.02 17.06
N ALA A 146 -8.80 -10.27 16.52
CA ALA A 146 -7.38 -10.38 16.86
C ALA A 146 -7.00 -9.23 17.80
N THR A 147 -6.34 -9.57 18.91
CA THR A 147 -5.74 -8.56 19.80
C THR A 147 -4.49 -7.98 19.16
N ILE A 148 -4.08 -6.77 19.58
CA ILE A 148 -2.80 -6.17 19.13
C ILE A 148 -1.66 -7.17 19.37
N SER A 149 -1.63 -7.83 20.53
CA SER A 149 -0.58 -8.80 20.88
C SER A 149 -0.56 -10.01 19.93
N ALA A 150 -1.73 -10.64 19.71
CA ALA A 150 -1.83 -11.81 18.83
C ALA A 150 -1.44 -11.49 17.38
N HIS A 151 -1.96 -10.38 16.85
CA HIS A 151 -1.64 -9.92 15.50
C HIS A 151 -0.16 -9.59 15.35
N SER A 152 0.37 -8.76 16.25
CA SER A 152 1.77 -8.33 16.25
C SER A 152 2.74 -9.51 16.32
N LYS A 153 2.42 -10.53 17.13
CA LYS A 153 3.20 -11.77 17.19
C LYS A 153 3.19 -12.52 15.85
N GLY A 154 2.02 -12.69 15.23
CA GLY A 154 1.90 -13.35 13.94
C GLY A 154 2.66 -12.62 12.83
N VAL A 155 2.57 -11.28 12.79
CA VAL A 155 3.35 -10.45 11.86
C VAL A 155 4.84 -10.62 12.12
N ALA A 156 5.30 -10.53 13.37
CA ALA A 156 6.71 -10.70 13.74
C ALA A 156 7.29 -12.05 13.26
N GLU A 157 6.59 -13.15 13.53
CA GLU A 157 7.01 -14.50 13.12
C GLU A 157 7.06 -14.63 11.58
N ARG A 158 6.08 -14.06 10.89
CA ARG A 158 5.98 -14.11 9.42
C ARG A 158 7.04 -13.23 8.76
N VAL A 159 7.32 -12.05 9.31
CA VAL A 159 8.40 -11.16 8.85
C VAL A 159 9.75 -11.85 8.98
N GLU A 160 10.05 -12.46 10.14
CA GLU A 160 11.30 -13.20 10.35
C GLU A 160 11.44 -14.34 9.34
N HIS A 161 10.38 -15.14 9.18
CA HIS A 161 10.36 -16.24 8.20
C HIS A 161 10.62 -15.73 6.78
N TYR A 162 9.94 -14.67 6.37
CA TYR A 162 10.11 -14.09 5.03
C TYR A 162 11.50 -13.52 4.82
N ALA A 163 12.02 -12.77 5.78
CA ALA A 163 13.37 -12.20 5.73
C ALA A 163 14.43 -13.29 5.54
N LEU A 164 14.38 -14.34 6.37
CA LEU A 164 15.31 -15.47 6.28
C LEU A 164 15.17 -16.26 4.98
N ALA A 165 13.94 -16.54 4.54
CA ALA A 165 13.68 -17.24 3.27
C ALA A 165 14.15 -16.43 2.04
N CYS A 166 14.16 -15.11 2.17
CA CYS A 166 14.68 -14.16 1.19
C CYS A 166 16.21 -13.98 1.25
N GLY A 167 16.90 -14.70 2.14
CA GLY A 167 18.36 -14.65 2.27
C GLY A 167 18.90 -13.41 2.99
N LEU A 168 18.05 -12.70 3.75
CA LEU A 168 18.51 -11.61 4.61
C LEU A 168 19.31 -12.15 5.80
N ASP A 169 20.26 -11.35 6.27
CA ASP A 169 21.06 -11.67 7.45
C ASP A 169 20.19 -11.82 8.71
N SER A 170 20.59 -12.72 9.60
CA SER A 170 19.83 -13.07 10.80
C SER A 170 19.63 -11.88 11.76
N GLU A 171 20.53 -10.91 11.77
CA GLU A 171 20.36 -9.70 12.60
C GLU A 171 19.34 -8.75 11.99
N ILE A 172 19.35 -8.59 10.66
CA ILE A 172 18.32 -7.80 9.95
C ILE A 172 16.94 -8.44 10.14
N ALA A 173 16.86 -9.77 10.00
CA ALA A 173 15.60 -10.50 10.24
C ALA A 173 15.08 -10.29 11.68
N ARG A 174 15.98 -10.20 12.67
CA ARG A 174 15.64 -9.92 14.07
C ARG A 174 15.10 -8.50 14.28
N ASP A 175 15.74 -7.50 13.67
CA ASP A 175 15.25 -6.12 13.71
C ASP A 175 13.88 -6.01 13.04
N MET A 176 13.70 -6.65 11.88
CA MET A 176 12.42 -6.67 11.18
C MET A 176 11.33 -7.40 11.99
N LYS A 177 11.66 -8.48 12.70
CA LYS A 177 10.76 -9.17 13.62
C LYS A 177 10.31 -8.24 14.75
N LEU A 178 11.24 -7.51 15.35
CA LEU A 178 10.93 -6.52 16.39
C LEU A 178 10.00 -5.42 15.84
N ALA A 179 10.29 -4.91 14.64
CA ALA A 179 9.38 -3.98 13.95
C ALA A 179 7.98 -4.57 13.76
N GLY A 180 7.89 -5.86 13.41
CA GLY A 180 6.63 -6.58 13.21
C GLY A 180 5.79 -6.62 14.48
N TYR A 181 6.43 -6.77 15.64
CA TYR A 181 5.72 -6.73 16.91
C TYR A 181 5.25 -5.31 17.27
N LEU A 182 6.07 -4.30 16.98
CA LEU A 182 5.84 -2.94 17.46
C LEU A 182 4.99 -2.06 16.52
N HIS A 183 4.74 -2.49 15.27
CA HIS A 183 4.18 -1.59 14.25
C HIS A 183 2.79 -1.04 14.56
N ASP A 184 1.99 -1.82 15.28
CA ASP A 184 0.56 -1.58 15.48
C ASP A 184 0.21 -1.08 16.88
N LEU A 185 1.19 -0.81 17.73
CA LEU A 185 0.96 -0.40 19.12
C LEU A 185 0.13 0.89 19.24
N GLY A 186 0.23 1.80 18.27
CA GLY A 186 -0.56 3.02 18.22
C GLY A 186 -2.07 2.79 18.04
N LYS A 187 -2.50 1.57 17.67
CA LYS A 187 -3.92 1.19 17.71
C LYS A 187 -4.46 1.17 19.15
N ALA A 188 -3.61 1.22 20.17
CA ALA A 188 -4.00 1.34 21.58
C ALA A 188 -4.62 2.69 21.95
N ASP A 189 -4.60 3.70 21.07
CA ASP A 189 -5.34 4.96 21.29
C ASP A 189 -6.83 4.62 21.55
N GLY A 190 -7.37 5.10 22.68
CA GLY A 190 -8.74 4.77 23.09
C GLY A 190 -9.82 5.19 22.08
N ARG A 191 -9.55 6.24 21.30
CA ARG A 191 -10.41 6.70 20.21
C ARG A 191 -10.34 5.72 19.03
N PHE A 192 -9.15 5.20 18.74
CA PHE A 192 -8.98 4.14 17.73
C PHE A 192 -9.67 2.84 18.15
N GLN A 193 -9.55 2.43 19.42
CA GLN A 193 -10.31 1.30 19.95
C GLN A 193 -11.82 1.53 19.88
N THR A 194 -12.29 2.74 20.15
CA THR A 194 -13.71 3.11 19.99
C THR A 194 -14.16 2.96 18.54
N LEU A 195 -13.32 3.37 17.57
CA LEU A 195 -13.58 3.18 16.13
C LEU A 195 -13.71 1.67 15.79
N LEU A 196 -12.76 0.84 16.22
CA LEU A 196 -12.76 -0.61 15.99
C LEU A 196 -13.95 -1.33 16.63
N GLN A 197 -14.46 -0.82 17.75
CA GLN A 197 -15.62 -1.37 18.46
C GLN A 197 -16.96 -0.79 17.95
N GLY A 198 -16.97 -0.14 16.78
CA GLY A 198 -18.19 0.36 16.14
C GLY A 198 -18.78 1.60 16.83
N GLY A 199 -17.93 2.43 17.42
CA GLY A 199 -18.34 3.65 18.13
C GLY A 199 -18.93 3.40 19.51
N ARG A 200 -18.69 2.22 20.08
CA ARG A 200 -19.09 1.87 21.46
C ARG A 200 -17.95 2.21 22.43
N PRO A 201 -18.25 2.54 23.70
CA PRO A 201 -17.22 2.71 24.71
C PRO A 201 -16.32 1.47 24.77
N VAL A 202 -15.01 1.71 24.86
CA VAL A 202 -14.00 0.65 24.93
C VAL A 202 -14.33 -0.30 26.08
N THR A 203 -14.53 -1.57 25.77
CA THR A 203 -14.73 -2.63 26.76
C THR A 203 -13.40 -2.99 27.44
N PHE A 204 -13.44 -3.32 28.73
CA PHE A 204 -12.25 -3.79 29.46
C PHE A 204 -11.74 -5.10 28.85
N GLY A 205 -10.48 -5.11 28.41
CA GLY A 205 -9.83 -6.25 27.75
C GLY A 205 -8.56 -5.85 27.01
N GLU A 206 -7.90 -6.80 26.36
CA GLU A 206 -6.75 -6.50 25.49
C GLU A 206 -7.20 -5.63 24.30
N PRO A 207 -6.43 -4.59 23.93
CA PRO A 207 -6.71 -3.79 22.75
C PRO A 207 -6.78 -4.64 21.48
N LEU A 208 -7.72 -4.32 20.60
CA LEU A 208 -7.93 -5.03 19.34
C LEU A 208 -7.02 -4.47 18.23
N ALA A 209 -6.52 -5.34 17.38
CA ALA A 209 -5.84 -4.95 16.13
C ALA A 209 -6.84 -4.67 14.99
N LYS A 210 -8.04 -5.27 15.08
CA LYS A 210 -9.05 -5.27 14.02
C LYS A 210 -10.48 -5.18 14.57
N SER A 211 -11.40 -4.65 13.76
CA SER A 211 -12.78 -4.39 14.19
C SER A 211 -13.60 -5.67 14.35
N LEU A 212 -14.59 -5.62 15.25
CA LEU A 212 -15.57 -6.70 15.50
C LEU A 212 -16.79 -6.65 14.56
N ALA A 213 -16.90 -5.64 13.70
CA ALA A 213 -18.16 -5.26 13.08
C ALA A 213 -18.41 -5.92 11.72
N ALA A 214 -19.69 -6.14 11.42
CA ALA A 214 -20.16 -6.48 10.07
C ALA A 214 -19.89 -5.31 9.09
N PRO A 215 -19.91 -5.56 7.77
CA PRO A 215 -19.80 -4.48 6.78
C PRO A 215 -20.85 -3.40 7.05
N ILE A 216 -20.39 -2.16 7.28
CA ILE A 216 -21.24 -1.00 7.52
C ILE A 216 -21.32 -0.11 6.28
N THR A 217 -22.42 0.62 6.12
CA THR A 217 -22.55 1.61 5.06
C THR A 217 -21.58 2.77 5.27
N ARG A 218 -21.30 3.54 4.22
CA ARG A 218 -20.46 4.75 4.32
C ARG A 218 -20.99 5.74 5.36
N GLU A 219 -22.30 5.95 5.40
CA GLU A 219 -22.95 6.83 6.38
C GLU A 219 -22.75 6.32 7.82
N GLN A 220 -22.86 5.01 8.03
CA GLN A 220 -22.60 4.39 9.33
C GLN A 220 -21.11 4.51 9.71
N ALA A 221 -20.18 4.36 8.77
CA ALA A 221 -18.75 4.54 9.00
C ALA A 221 -18.42 5.99 9.40
N GLU A 222 -19.04 6.97 8.74
CA GLU A 222 -18.90 8.39 9.08
C GLU A 222 -19.44 8.69 10.50
N ILE A 223 -20.58 8.09 10.88
CA ILE A 223 -21.13 8.21 12.25
C ILE A 223 -20.19 7.58 13.28
N VAL A 224 -19.69 6.38 13.04
CA VAL A 224 -18.75 5.68 13.94
C VAL A 224 -17.46 6.48 14.09
N ARG A 225 -16.92 7.01 12.98
CA ARG A 225 -15.73 7.86 13.01
C ARG A 225 -15.97 9.15 13.80
N SER A 226 -17.09 9.83 13.58
CA SER A 226 -17.47 11.03 14.33
C SER A 226 -17.55 10.76 15.84
N ARG A 227 -18.16 9.63 16.24
CA ARG A 227 -18.27 9.22 17.64
C ARG A 227 -16.93 8.84 18.28
N SER A 228 -15.97 8.36 17.50
CA SER A 228 -14.65 7.98 18.02
C SER A 228 -13.86 9.18 18.53
N GLY A 229 -14.10 10.38 18.00
CA GLY A 229 -13.29 11.57 18.30
C GLY A 229 -11.88 11.54 17.71
N LEU A 230 -11.56 10.57 16.83
CA LEU A 230 -10.27 10.54 16.13
C LEU A 230 -10.12 11.72 15.17
N PRO A 231 -8.92 12.32 15.08
CA PRO A 231 -8.67 13.35 14.08
C PRO A 231 -8.78 12.79 12.65
N THR A 232 -9.15 13.67 11.74
CA THR A 232 -9.14 13.36 10.30
C THR A 232 -7.72 13.00 9.87
N GLY A 233 -7.58 11.86 9.19
CA GLY A 233 -6.28 11.37 8.73
C GLY A 233 -5.40 10.73 9.81
N PHE A 234 -5.91 10.46 11.02
CA PHE A 234 -5.19 9.73 12.08
C PHE A 234 -4.40 8.52 11.54
N ARG A 235 -3.18 8.36 12.06
CA ARG A 235 -2.19 7.36 11.65
C ARG A 235 -1.67 6.64 12.88
N HIS A 236 -2.07 5.38 13.08
CA HIS A 236 -1.65 4.63 14.26
C HIS A 236 -0.15 4.33 14.22
N GLU A 237 0.44 4.18 13.04
CA GLU A 237 1.87 3.90 12.89
C GLU A 237 2.76 5.05 13.40
N LEU A 238 2.29 6.30 13.33
CA LEU A 238 3.00 7.45 13.87
C LEU A 238 2.95 7.47 15.40
N VAL A 239 1.83 7.02 15.98
CA VAL A 239 1.69 6.86 17.43
C VAL A 239 2.57 5.70 17.91
N SER A 240 2.63 4.58 17.16
CA SER A 240 3.56 3.47 17.45
C SER A 240 5.00 3.95 17.55
N ILE A 241 5.48 4.79 16.61
CA ILE A 241 6.82 5.38 16.67
C ILE A 241 7.02 6.13 17.99
N ARG A 242 6.07 7.00 18.39
CA ARG A 242 6.21 7.78 19.63
C ARG A 242 6.13 6.93 20.90
N LEU A 243 5.37 5.84 20.89
CA LEU A 243 5.38 4.87 22.00
C LEU A 243 6.76 4.23 22.14
N ILE A 244 7.38 3.83 21.04
CA ILE A 244 8.71 3.18 21.05
C ILE A 244 9.79 4.18 21.49
N GLU A 245 9.75 5.41 20.97
CA GLU A 245 10.68 6.47 21.36
C GLU A 245 10.54 6.87 22.84
N SER A 246 9.42 6.56 23.49
CA SER A 246 9.23 6.78 24.93
C SER A 246 9.98 5.78 25.81
N ALA A 247 10.41 4.65 25.26
CA ALA A 247 11.21 3.62 25.94
C ALA A 247 12.37 3.14 25.04
N PRO A 248 13.47 3.90 24.95
CA PRO A 248 14.61 3.58 24.10
C PRO A 248 15.23 2.21 24.37
N GLU A 249 15.01 1.64 25.56
CA GLU A 249 15.44 0.30 25.94
C GLU A 249 14.90 -0.79 25.01
N LEU A 250 13.71 -0.58 24.40
CA LEU A 250 13.13 -1.48 23.40
C LEU A 250 14.04 -1.70 22.19
N LEU A 251 14.81 -0.68 21.83
CA LEU A 251 15.71 -0.72 20.67
C LEU A 251 17.17 -0.98 21.08
N GLY A 252 17.44 -1.22 22.37
CA GLY A 252 18.80 -1.33 22.91
C GLY A 252 19.60 -2.52 22.35
N GLU A 253 18.92 -3.60 21.96
CA GLU A 253 19.53 -4.79 21.35
C GLU A 253 19.40 -4.82 19.82
N ALA A 254 18.76 -3.82 19.21
CA ALA A 254 18.58 -3.74 17.77
C ALA A 254 19.92 -3.43 17.08
N ARG A 255 20.17 -4.08 15.94
CA ARG A 255 21.35 -3.79 15.12
C ARG A 255 21.20 -2.43 14.43
N ASP A 256 20.02 -2.16 13.88
CA ASP A 256 19.68 -0.90 13.23
C ASP A 256 18.29 -0.40 13.71
N PRO A 257 18.25 0.39 14.79
CA PRO A 257 17.02 1.01 15.28
C PRO A 257 16.28 1.86 14.23
N GLU A 258 16.99 2.46 13.27
CA GLU A 258 16.39 3.33 12.25
C GLU A 258 15.59 2.50 11.24
N VAL A 259 16.06 1.29 10.87
CA VAL A 259 15.28 0.35 10.05
C VAL A 259 13.96 -0.01 10.72
N ILE A 260 13.98 -0.27 12.03
CA ILE A 260 12.78 -0.62 12.80
C ILE A 260 11.75 0.51 12.74
N LEU A 261 12.16 1.72 13.13
CA LEU A 261 11.27 2.88 13.14
C LEU A 261 10.77 3.24 11.74
N HIS A 262 11.59 3.02 10.70
CA HIS A 262 11.20 3.25 9.32
C HIS A 262 10.15 2.25 8.82
N LEU A 263 10.35 0.95 9.05
CA LEU A 263 9.39 -0.08 8.64
C LEU A 263 8.02 0.15 9.30
N ILE A 264 8.03 0.56 10.58
CA ILE A 264 6.82 0.96 11.29
C ILE A 264 6.22 2.21 10.65
N GLY A 265 6.97 3.30 10.43
CA GLY A 265 6.40 4.51 9.84
C GLY A 265 5.88 4.34 8.40
N ALA A 266 6.47 3.42 7.64
CA ALA A 266 6.25 3.29 6.19
C ALA A 266 5.33 2.14 5.78
N HIS A 267 4.84 1.29 6.70
CA HIS A 267 4.06 0.11 6.31
C HIS A 267 2.74 0.44 5.57
N HIS A 268 2.14 1.61 5.83
CA HIS A 268 1.01 2.14 5.06
C HIS A 268 1.39 3.06 3.89
N GLY A 269 2.66 3.08 3.46
CA GLY A 269 3.16 3.83 2.31
C GLY A 269 3.40 5.32 2.54
N ARG A 270 3.46 5.77 3.80
CA ARG A 270 3.84 7.15 4.20
C ARG A 270 5.27 7.16 4.73
N CYS A 271 5.75 8.29 5.27
CA CYS A 271 7.11 8.41 5.82
C CYS A 271 8.21 8.13 4.78
N ARG A 272 7.93 8.50 3.52
CA ARG A 272 8.83 8.32 2.36
C ARG A 272 8.93 9.60 1.51
N PRO A 273 9.60 10.66 1.97
CA PRO A 273 10.24 10.81 3.29
C PRO A 273 9.33 11.44 4.36
N PHE A 274 8.14 11.95 4.00
CA PHE A 274 7.35 12.79 4.90
C PHE A 274 6.18 12.04 5.55
N ALA A 275 5.99 12.27 6.85
CA ALA A 275 4.76 11.90 7.55
C ALA A 275 3.63 12.88 7.17
N PRO A 276 2.38 12.40 7.05
CA PRO A 276 1.24 13.25 6.75
C PRO A 276 0.93 14.21 7.90
N ILE A 277 0.45 15.41 7.57
CA ILE A 277 0.00 16.39 8.57
C ILE A 277 -1.34 15.92 9.16
N VAL A 278 -1.35 15.66 10.47
CA VAL A 278 -2.55 15.34 11.25
C VAL A 278 -2.69 16.37 12.36
N LYS A 279 -3.80 17.12 12.36
CA LYS A 279 -4.10 18.06 13.43
C LYS A 279 -4.97 17.36 14.47
N ASP A 280 -4.40 17.08 15.63
CA ASP A 280 -5.12 16.57 16.80
C ASP A 280 -5.43 17.73 17.75
N GLU A 281 -6.66 18.25 17.71
CA GLU A 281 -7.08 19.39 18.55
C GLU A 281 -7.31 18.99 20.02
N THR A 282 -7.47 17.69 20.29
CA THR A 282 -7.70 17.14 21.62
C THR A 282 -6.76 15.95 21.89
N PRO A 283 -5.44 16.17 21.94
CA PRO A 283 -4.47 15.09 22.12
C PRO A 283 -4.77 14.28 23.38
N GLN A 284 -4.63 12.96 23.28
CA GLN A 284 -4.79 12.01 24.38
C GLN A 284 -3.43 11.42 24.75
N GLU A 285 -3.30 10.97 26.00
CA GLU A 285 -2.21 10.08 26.37
C GLU A 285 -2.55 8.67 25.86
N VAL A 286 -1.64 8.08 25.09
CA VAL A 286 -1.71 6.70 24.65
C VAL A 286 -0.74 5.89 25.49
N HIS A 287 -1.21 4.75 25.99
CA HIS A 287 -0.44 3.87 26.86
C HIS A 287 -0.51 2.43 26.35
N TYR A 288 0.63 1.74 26.35
CA TYR A 288 0.71 0.32 26.05
C TYR A 288 1.78 -0.35 26.92
N CYS A 289 1.45 -1.50 27.50
CA CYS A 289 2.42 -2.30 28.26
C CYS A 289 3.02 -3.36 27.33
N TYR A 290 4.32 -3.26 27.08
CA TYR A 290 5.09 -4.27 26.34
C TYR A 290 6.03 -4.96 27.32
N ASP A 291 5.80 -6.25 27.59
CA ASP A 291 6.46 -7.01 28.66
C ASP A 291 6.40 -6.29 30.01
N SER A 292 7.53 -5.77 30.51
CA SER A 292 7.63 -5.00 31.74
C SER A 292 7.78 -3.48 31.51
N LEU A 293 7.75 -3.04 30.25
CA LEU A 293 7.93 -1.65 29.87
C LEU A 293 6.57 -0.98 29.68
N ASP A 294 6.42 0.16 30.35
CA ASP A 294 5.25 1.05 30.29
C ASP A 294 5.52 2.14 29.24
N LEU A 295 4.92 2.00 28.06
CA LEU A 295 5.11 2.92 26.94
C LEU A 295 4.02 3.99 26.97
N ARG A 296 4.43 5.26 26.89
CA ARG A 296 3.51 6.41 26.96
C ARG A 296 3.88 7.49 25.98
N CYS A 297 2.91 7.95 25.20
CA CYS A 297 3.11 9.11 24.35
C CYS A 297 1.83 9.94 24.21
N SER A 298 1.98 11.16 23.70
CA SER A 298 0.83 11.92 23.21
C SER A 298 0.43 11.42 21.82
N SER A 299 -0.87 11.40 21.54
CA SER A 299 -1.39 11.18 20.19
C SER A 299 -1.05 12.32 19.21
N ALA A 300 -0.68 13.50 19.70
CA ALA A 300 -0.09 14.57 18.91
C ALA A 300 1.39 14.26 18.64
N THR A 301 1.64 13.45 17.61
CA THR A 301 2.97 12.89 17.37
C THR A 301 4.02 13.94 17.01
N GLY A 302 3.64 15.02 16.31
CA GLY A 302 4.60 16.01 15.81
C GLY A 302 5.58 15.46 14.77
N LEU A 303 5.34 14.25 14.24
CA LEU A 303 6.21 13.61 13.24
C LEU A 303 6.07 14.25 11.85
N GLU A 304 5.02 15.03 11.61
CA GLU A 304 4.81 15.82 10.39
C GLU A 304 5.76 17.02 10.25
N ARG A 305 6.46 17.40 11.33
CA ARG A 305 7.45 18.47 11.29
C ARG A 305 8.66 18.04 10.46
N VAL A 306 9.28 19.02 9.79
CA VAL A 306 10.49 18.76 8.97
C VAL A 306 11.67 18.32 9.84
N ASP A 307 11.76 18.80 11.08
CA ASP A 307 12.82 18.48 12.04
C ASP A 307 12.51 17.26 12.92
N SER A 308 11.51 16.45 12.54
CA SER A 308 11.08 15.30 13.34
C SER A 308 12.03 14.09 13.26
N GLY A 309 12.95 14.08 12.30
CA GLY A 309 13.86 12.96 12.03
C GLY A 309 13.32 11.94 11.02
N VAL A 310 12.03 11.98 10.66
CA VAL A 310 11.42 11.00 9.72
C VAL A 310 12.05 11.12 8.33
N ALA A 311 12.27 12.35 7.85
CA ALA A 311 12.83 12.56 6.54
C ALA A 311 14.32 12.18 6.48
N GLU A 312 15.08 12.56 7.50
CA GLU A 312 16.48 12.19 7.68
C GLU A 312 16.65 10.68 7.74
N ARG A 313 15.82 9.98 8.52
CA ARG A 313 15.78 8.51 8.59
C ARG A 313 15.59 7.88 7.22
N PHE A 314 14.58 8.32 6.46
CA PHE A 314 14.35 7.80 5.12
C PHE A 314 15.57 7.96 4.22
N TRP A 315 16.15 9.16 4.16
CA TRP A 315 17.31 9.42 3.30
C TRP A 315 18.58 8.69 3.74
N ASN A 316 18.81 8.58 5.05
CA ASN A 316 19.92 7.80 5.59
C ASN A 316 19.79 6.32 5.21
N LEU A 317 18.59 5.74 5.34
CA LEU A 317 18.35 4.36 4.95
C LEU A 317 18.43 4.14 3.43
N VAL A 318 17.98 5.09 2.62
CA VAL A 318 18.20 5.06 1.16
C VAL A 318 19.69 5.08 0.84
N ASN A 319 20.50 5.87 1.56
CA ASN A 319 21.95 5.91 1.37
C ASN A 319 22.63 4.59 1.80
N CYS A 320 22.16 3.94 2.86
CA CYS A 320 22.72 2.68 3.38
C CYS A 320 22.29 1.45 2.57
N HIS A 321 21.01 1.36 2.20
CA HIS A 321 20.42 0.17 1.56
C HIS A 321 20.19 0.32 0.05
N GLY A 322 20.31 1.54 -0.48
CA GLY A 322 19.90 1.87 -1.84
C GLY A 322 18.38 1.90 -2.00
N TRP A 323 17.92 2.51 -3.09
CA TRP A 323 16.51 2.64 -3.44
C TRP A 323 15.76 1.30 -3.45
N TRP A 324 16.39 0.28 -4.05
CA TRP A 324 15.79 -1.05 -4.18
C TRP A 324 15.90 -1.87 -2.89
N GLY A 325 16.98 -1.71 -2.11
CA GLY A 325 17.14 -2.43 -0.86
C GLY A 325 16.11 -1.99 0.18
N LEU A 326 15.90 -0.68 0.35
CA LEU A 326 14.89 -0.18 1.28
C LEU A 326 13.46 -0.58 0.85
N ALA A 327 13.17 -0.47 -0.45
CA ALA A 327 11.88 -0.91 -0.99
C ALA A 327 11.65 -2.42 -0.81
N TYR A 328 12.72 -3.22 -0.85
CA TYR A 328 12.66 -4.66 -0.64
C TYR A 328 12.33 -5.03 0.81
N LEU A 329 12.98 -4.39 1.79
CA LEU A 329 12.68 -4.58 3.22
C LEU A 329 11.22 -4.23 3.53
N GLU A 330 10.73 -3.12 3.01
CA GLU A 330 9.32 -2.73 3.16
C GLU A 330 8.35 -3.69 2.48
N ALA A 331 8.71 -4.24 1.32
CA ALA A 331 7.86 -5.19 0.62
C ALA A 331 7.70 -6.48 1.45
N ILE A 332 8.80 -7.01 1.99
CA ILE A 332 8.77 -8.16 2.90
C ILE A 332 7.88 -7.87 4.10
N PHE A 333 8.08 -6.71 4.74
CA PHE A 333 7.34 -6.30 5.92
C PHE A 333 5.83 -6.21 5.66
N ARG A 334 5.45 -5.45 4.63
CA ARG A 334 4.04 -5.23 4.27
C ARG A 334 3.34 -6.51 3.81
N LEU A 335 4.06 -7.39 3.11
CA LEU A 335 3.50 -8.69 2.74
C LEU A 335 3.24 -9.57 3.95
N ALA A 336 4.09 -9.53 4.97
CA ALA A 336 3.87 -10.31 6.19
C ALA A 336 2.63 -9.82 6.95
N ASP A 337 2.49 -8.51 7.17
CA ASP A 337 1.30 -7.90 7.78
C ASP A 337 0.01 -8.25 7.00
N HIS A 338 0.00 -8.01 5.69
CA HIS A 338 -1.17 -8.31 4.87
C HIS A 338 -1.59 -9.79 4.95
N ARG A 339 -0.62 -10.71 4.92
CA ARG A 339 -0.92 -12.15 4.97
C ARG A 339 -1.36 -12.60 6.35
N GLN A 340 -0.82 -12.02 7.42
CA GLN A 340 -1.31 -12.26 8.77
C GLN A 340 -2.76 -11.78 8.90
N SER A 341 -3.04 -10.57 8.41
CA SER A 341 -4.39 -9.99 8.34
C SER A 341 -5.39 -10.84 7.54
N GLU A 342 -4.98 -11.43 6.41
CA GLU A 342 -5.78 -12.35 5.59
C GLU A 342 -6.08 -13.65 6.34
N GLU A 343 -5.08 -14.20 7.04
CA GLU A 343 -5.20 -15.43 7.82
C GLU A 343 -6.23 -15.28 8.96
N GLU A 344 -6.14 -14.18 9.70
CA GLU A 344 -7.07 -13.82 10.79
C GLU A 344 -8.51 -13.60 10.29
N GLN A 345 -8.68 -13.08 9.07
CA GLN A 345 -9.99 -12.94 8.43
C GLN A 345 -10.56 -14.28 7.98
N SER A 346 -9.73 -15.16 7.43
CA SER A 346 -10.17 -16.46 6.92
C SER A 346 -10.45 -17.51 8.00
N GLY A 347 -9.94 -17.29 9.23
CA GLY A 347 -10.01 -18.27 10.32
C GLY A 347 -9.18 -19.53 10.08
N SER A 348 -8.34 -19.55 9.04
CA SER A 348 -7.51 -20.70 8.65
C SER A 348 -6.11 -20.51 9.21
N SER A 349 -5.82 -21.08 10.38
CA SER A 349 -4.42 -21.17 10.84
C SER A 349 -3.63 -22.07 9.90
N LYS A 350 -2.73 -21.49 9.11
CA LYS A 350 -1.74 -22.25 8.33
C LYS A 350 -0.49 -22.33 9.18
N GLU A 351 -0.26 -23.50 9.78
CA GLU A 351 1.03 -23.79 10.39
C GLU A 351 2.15 -23.55 9.37
N PHE A 352 3.10 -22.69 9.73
CA PHE A 352 4.31 -22.52 8.95
C PHE A 352 5.02 -23.87 8.86
N PRO A 353 5.37 -24.36 7.65
CA PRO A 353 6.19 -25.54 7.55
C PRO A 353 7.54 -25.24 8.22
N GLN A 354 7.73 -25.78 9.42
CA GLN A 354 9.05 -25.98 9.97
C GLN A 354 9.72 -26.95 9.02
N HIS A 355 10.49 -26.50 8.03
CA HIS A 355 11.63 -27.21 7.42
C HIS A 355 12.19 -26.37 6.27
N ALA A 356 13.46 -25.99 6.42
CA ALA A 356 14.30 -25.32 5.44
C ALA A 356 14.75 -26.24 4.28
N GLU A 357 13.91 -27.15 3.81
CA GLU A 357 14.24 -28.09 2.73
C GLU A 357 13.16 -28.09 1.65
N ALA A 358 13.05 -27.01 0.89
CA ALA A 358 12.25 -27.05 -0.35
C ALA A 358 12.65 -26.00 -1.40
N TRP A 359 13.89 -25.50 -1.41
CA TRP A 359 14.41 -24.72 -2.54
C TRP A 359 15.89 -25.06 -2.73
N LYS A 360 16.15 -26.21 -3.34
CA LYS A 360 17.43 -26.52 -4.00
C LYS A 360 17.20 -26.52 -5.49
#